data_AF-A0A1W1ECD4-F1
#
_entry.id   AF-A0A1W1ECD4-F1
#
_cell.length_a   1.000
_cell.length_b   1.000
_cell.length_c   1.000
_cell.angle_alpha   90.00
_cell.angle_beta   90.00
_cell.angle_gamma   90.00
#
_symmetry.space_group_name_H-M   'P 1'
#
loop_
_entity.id
_entity.type
_entity.pdbx_description
1 polymer ?
#
loop_
_entity_poly.entity_id
_entity_poly.type
_entity_poly.pdbx_seq_one_letter_code
_entity_poly.pdbx_strand_id
1 'polypeptide(L)'
;MDDAEVMLIAYGSVSLSAKETIRHLRAEGIKAGLFRPITIWPSPAAKIKEYTDKIKNVLVVELNIGQFHSEVQRAAARLDIDGLFKVNGRAISPHEIVSKVKELY
;
A
#
# COMPACT_ATOMS: atom_id res chain seq x y z
N MET A 1 -2.22 10.99 5.67
CA MET A 1 -0.95 10.93 4.90
C MET A 1 0.07 11.85 5.53
N ASP A 2 -0.32 13.05 5.96
CA ASP A 2 0.59 14.02 6.59
C ASP A 2 1.25 13.53 7.89
N ASP A 3 0.58 12.62 8.62
CA ASP A 3 1.04 12.03 9.88
C ASP A 3 1.44 10.56 9.76
N ALA A 4 1.42 9.98 8.55
CA ALA A 4 1.51 8.54 8.38
C ALA A 4 2.96 8.04 8.50
N GLU A 5 3.17 7.02 9.32
CA GLU A 5 4.43 6.30 9.49
C GLU A 5 4.49 5.05 8.60
N VAL A 6 3.32 4.49 8.25
CA VAL A 6 3.15 3.37 7.29
C VAL A 6 2.22 3.80 6.17
N MET A 7 2.62 3.58 4.92
CA MET A 7 1.80 3.83 3.74
C MET A 7 1.36 2.51 3.09
N LEU A 8 0.05 2.35 2.93
CA LEU A 8 -0.53 1.35 2.04
C LEU A 8 -0.72 1.96 0.65
N ILE A 9 -0.33 1.21 -0.38
CA ILE A 9 -0.68 1.50 -1.77
C ILE A 9 -1.59 0.39 -2.26
N ALA A 10 -2.82 0.73 -2.61
CA ALA A 10 -3.80 -0.22 -3.13
C ALA A 10 -4.69 0.45 -4.17
N TYR A 11 -5.14 -0.33 -5.15
CA TYR A 11 -6.01 0.13 -6.24
C TYR A 11 -7.11 -0.88 -6.55
N GLY A 12 -8.08 -0.47 -7.37
CA GLY A 12 -9.22 -1.31 -7.71
C GLY A 12 -10.00 -1.79 -6.47
N SER A 13 -10.47 -3.04 -6.51
CA SER A 13 -11.28 -3.65 -5.43
C SER A 13 -10.55 -3.77 -4.09
N VAL A 14 -9.22 -3.94 -4.09
CA VAL A 14 -8.39 -4.05 -2.88
C VAL A 14 -8.43 -2.78 -2.03
N SER A 15 -8.71 -1.63 -2.66
CA SER A 15 -8.82 -0.35 -1.98
C SER A 15 -9.88 -0.33 -0.89
N LEU A 16 -10.94 -1.14 -0.99
CA LEU A 16 -11.98 -1.21 0.03
C LEU A 16 -11.43 -1.86 1.31
N SER A 17 -10.77 -3.00 1.17
CA SER A 17 -10.11 -3.67 2.30
C SER A 17 -9.03 -2.79 2.92
N ALA A 18 -8.23 -2.11 2.09
CA ALA A 18 -7.17 -1.23 2.57
C ALA A 18 -7.73 -0.05 3.41
N LYS A 19 -8.88 0.54 3.03
CA LYS A 19 -9.53 1.59 3.85
C LYS A 19 -9.90 1.10 5.24
N GLU A 20 -10.43 -0.12 5.34
CA GLU A 20 -10.79 -0.70 6.64
C GLU A 20 -9.55 -1.04 7.46
N THR A 21 -8.50 -1.55 6.81
CA THR A 21 -7.18 -1.75 7.44
C THR A 21 -6.64 -0.46 8.05
N ILE A 22 -6.74 0.69 7.37
CA ILE A 22 -6.30 1.98 7.94
C ILE A 22 -7.05 2.28 9.24
N ARG A 23 -8.36 2.03 9.31
CA ARG A 23 -9.15 2.25 10.53
C ARG A 23 -8.67 1.36 11.67
N HIS A 24 -8.46 0.07 11.39
CA HIS A 24 -7.97 -0.89 12.39
C HIS A 24 -6.59 -0.48 12.93
N LEU A 25 -5.63 -0.20 12.03
CA LEU A 25 -4.27 0.21 12.41
C LEU A 25 -4.29 1.49 13.25
N ARG A 26 -5.07 2.50 12.83
CA ARG A 26 -5.18 3.76 13.59
C ARG A 26 -5.86 3.59 14.95
N ALA A 27 -6.84 2.71 15.07
CA ALA A 27 -7.47 2.39 16.36
C ALA A 27 -6.48 1.76 17.35
N GLU A 28 -5.44 1.09 16.85
CA GLU A 28 -4.34 0.53 17.63
C GLU A 28 -3.15 1.50 17.79
N GLY A 29 -3.28 2.76 17.36
CA GLY A 29 -2.24 3.79 17.50
C GLY A 29 -1.19 3.81 16.39
N ILE A 30 -1.27 2.91 15.39
CA ILE A 30 -0.38 2.91 14.24
C ILE A 30 -0.86 3.96 13.24
N LYS A 31 -0.01 4.97 12.97
CA LYS A 31 -0.34 6.05 12.02
C LYS A 31 -0.23 5.56 10.58
N ALA A 32 -1.24 4.83 10.12
CA ALA A 32 -1.29 4.34 8.75
C ALA A 32 -1.94 5.36 7.80
N GLY A 33 -1.46 5.42 6.56
CA GLY A 33 -2.02 6.20 5.46
C GLY A 33 -2.28 5.32 4.24
N LEU A 34 -3.24 5.73 3.40
CA LEU A 34 -3.58 5.04 2.15
C LEU A 34 -3.37 5.97 0.97
N PHE A 35 -2.52 5.56 0.03
CA PHE A 35 -2.48 6.11 -1.32
C PHE A 35 -3.26 5.20 -2.28
N ARG A 36 -4.39 5.71 -2.78
CA ARG A 36 -5.25 5.03 -3.75
C ARG A 36 -5.18 5.72 -5.12
N PRO A 37 -4.32 5.29 -6.04
CA PRO A 37 -4.34 5.83 -7.40
C PRO A 37 -5.65 5.42 -8.10
N ILE A 38 -6.36 6.41 -8.66
CA ILE A 38 -7.54 6.17 -9.51
C ILE A 38 -7.09 5.85 -10.94
N THR A 39 -6.08 6.58 -11.41
CA THR A 39 -5.43 6.37 -12.69
C THR A 39 -4.08 5.70 -12.43
N ILE A 40 -3.93 4.47 -12.93
CA ILE A 40 -2.68 3.70 -12.85
C ILE A 40 -1.79 3.99 -14.05
N TRP A 41 -2.40 4.25 -15.21
CA TRP A 41 -1.70 4.64 -16.43
C TRP A 41 -2.40 5.84 -17.09
N PRO A 42 -1.69 6.93 -17.41
CA PRO A 42 -0.26 7.20 -17.14
C PRO A 42 0.08 7.14 -15.64
N SER A 43 1.28 6.64 -15.32
CA SER A 43 1.68 6.39 -13.92
C SER A 43 1.71 7.67 -13.09
N PRO A 44 1.16 7.67 -11.86
CA PRO A 44 1.23 8.80 -10.93
C PRO A 44 2.61 8.90 -10.26
N ALA A 45 3.70 8.75 -11.02
CA ALA A 45 5.07 8.60 -10.54
C ALA A 45 5.52 9.75 -9.62
N ALA A 46 5.17 11.00 -9.99
CA ALA A 46 5.50 12.17 -9.17
C ALA A 46 4.87 12.09 -7.76
N LYS A 47 3.62 11.62 -7.69
CA LYS A 47 2.88 11.49 -6.42
C LYS A 47 3.38 10.31 -5.60
N ILE A 48 3.72 9.19 -6.25
CA ILE A 48 4.36 8.04 -5.61
C ILE A 48 5.65 8.52 -4.95
N LYS A 49 6.54 9.17 -5.72
CA LYS A 49 7.81 9.66 -5.21
C LYS A 49 7.64 10.64 -4.04
N GLU A 50 6.73 11.61 -4.16
CA GLU A 50 6.44 12.59 -3.10
C GLU A 50 6.10 11.91 -1.77
N TYR A 51 5.31 10.83 -1.80
CA TYR A 51 4.93 10.12 -0.58
C TYR A 51 6.01 9.17 -0.08
N THR A 52 6.71 8.45 -0.97
CA THR A 52 7.78 7.51 -0.58
C THR A 52 9.04 8.22 -0.09
N ASP A 53 9.23 9.50 -0.44
CA ASP A 53 10.29 10.35 0.12
C ASP A 53 10.00 10.71 1.59
N LYS A 54 8.71 10.81 1.97
CA LYS A 54 8.26 11.14 3.33
C LYS A 54 8.08 9.91 4.21
N ILE A 55 7.60 8.80 3.65
CA ILE A 55 7.20 7.60 4.38
C ILE A 55 8.07 6.43 3.92
N LYS A 56 8.88 5.91 4.84
CA LYS A 56 9.79 4.79 4.56
C LYS A 56 9.05 3.45 4.48
N ASN A 57 8.11 3.21 5.39
CA ASN A 57 7.40 1.94 5.48
C ASN A 57 6.26 1.93 4.45
N VAL A 58 6.41 1.15 3.38
CA VAL A 58 5.47 1.14 2.25
C VAL A 58 5.10 -0.30 1.89
N LEU A 59 3.81 -0.59 1.91
CA LEU A 59 3.25 -1.88 1.51
C LEU A 59 2.32 -1.70 0.31
N VAL A 60 2.68 -2.33 -0.82
CA VAL A 60 1.81 -2.43 -1.99
C VAL A 60 0.92 -3.66 -1.85
N VAL A 61 -0.40 -3.48 -1.91
CA VAL A 61 -1.37 -4.56 -1.76
C VAL A 61 -2.13 -4.74 -3.07
N GLU A 62 -1.99 -5.91 -3.70
CA GLU A 62 -2.58 -6.16 -5.01
C GLU A 62 -3.02 -7.61 -5.25
N LEU A 63 -4.09 -7.77 -6.03
CA LEU A 63 -4.65 -9.06 -6.46
C LEU A 63 -3.97 -9.56 -7.77
N ASN A 64 -2.64 -9.48 -7.80
CA ASN A 64 -1.78 -9.97 -8.88
C ASN A 64 -0.37 -10.24 -8.31
N ILE A 65 0.60 -10.53 -9.18
CA ILE A 65 2.00 -10.79 -8.79
C ILE A 65 2.88 -9.56 -9.11
N GLY A 66 2.74 -8.48 -8.33
CA GLY A 66 3.71 -7.37 -8.35
C GLY A 66 3.67 -6.44 -9.58
N GLN A 67 2.57 -6.40 -10.33
CA GLN A 67 2.49 -5.64 -11.58
C GLN A 67 2.64 -4.13 -11.34
N PHE A 68 1.94 -3.59 -10.33
CA PHE A 68 2.06 -2.18 -10.00
C PHE A 68 3.21 -1.93 -9.02
N HIS A 69 3.54 -2.89 -8.17
CA HIS A 69 4.68 -2.82 -7.25
C HIS A 69 6.00 -2.46 -7.95
N SER A 70 6.29 -3.06 -9.11
CA SER A 70 7.50 -2.73 -9.88
C SER A 70 7.53 -1.27 -10.34
N GLU A 71 6.37 -0.73 -10.75
CA GLU A 71 6.24 0.68 -11.13
C GLU A 71 6.38 1.61 -9.92
N VAL A 72 5.85 1.21 -8.77
CA VAL A 72 6.02 1.95 -7.51
C VAL A 72 7.50 2.01 -7.12
N GLN A 73 8.23 0.88 -7.17
CA GLN A 73 9.67 0.84 -6.91
C GLN A 73 10.46 1.74 -7.86
N ARG A 74 10.14 1.68 -9.16
CA ARG A 74 10.76 2.53 -10.18
C ARG A 74 10.51 4.01 -9.92
N ALA A 75 9.26 4.40 -9.65
CA ALA A 75 8.88 5.79 -9.40
C ALA A 75 9.48 6.32 -8.08
N ALA A 76 9.58 5.47 -7.06
CA ALA A 76 10.18 5.79 -5.77
C ALA A 76 11.71 5.81 -5.79
N ALA A 77 12.34 5.22 -6.81
CA ALA A 77 13.77 4.93 -6.86
C ALA A 77 14.25 4.12 -5.63
N ARG A 78 13.44 3.14 -5.20
CA ARG A 78 13.63 2.34 -3.99
C ARG A 78 13.27 0.88 -4.24
N LEU A 79 14.07 -0.03 -3.72
CA LEU A 79 13.86 -1.49 -3.83
C LEU A 79 13.35 -2.13 -2.53
N ASP A 80 13.32 -1.38 -1.43
CA ASP A 80 12.90 -1.81 -0.10
C ASP A 80 11.38 -1.66 0.14
N ILE A 81 10.59 -1.59 -0.94
CA ILE A 81 9.13 -1.50 -0.86
C ILE A 81 8.55 -2.91 -0.76
N ASP A 82 7.75 -3.17 0.28
CA ASP A 82 7.15 -4.47 0.53
C ASP A 82 5.87 -4.69 -0.31
N GLY A 83 5.52 -5.96 -0.50
CA GLY A 83 4.35 -6.38 -1.27
C GLY A 83 3.50 -7.42 -0.53
N LEU A 84 2.18 -7.29 -0.65
CA LEU A 84 1.20 -8.32 -0.31
C LEU A 84 0.40 -8.69 -1.56
N PHE A 85 0.68 -9.89 -2.08
CA PHE A 85 0.20 -10.36 -3.37
C PHE A 85 -0.70 -11.59 -3.21
N LYS A 86 -1.82 -11.63 -3.92
CA LYS A 86 -2.77 -12.76 -3.87
C LYS A 86 -3.39 -13.02 -5.23
N VAL A 87 -3.34 -14.28 -5.68
CA VAL A 87 -3.80 -14.71 -7.03
C VAL A 87 -4.75 -15.91 -7.00
N ASN A 88 -5.39 -16.18 -5.87
CA ASN A 88 -6.27 -17.34 -5.70
C ASN A 88 -7.76 -17.05 -5.96
N GLY A 89 -8.09 -15.93 -6.62
CA GLY A 89 -9.46 -15.52 -6.92
C GLY A 89 -10.27 -15.04 -5.71
N ARG A 90 -9.70 -15.00 -4.51
CA ARG A 90 -10.35 -14.46 -3.30
C ARG A 90 -9.81 -13.06 -3.00
N ALA A 91 -10.67 -12.20 -2.46
CA ALA A 91 -10.26 -10.89 -1.99
C ALA A 91 -9.22 -11.00 -0.87
N ILE A 92 -8.37 -9.97 -0.75
CA ILE A 92 -7.50 -9.79 0.41
C ILE A 92 -8.36 -9.16 1.51
N SER A 93 -8.46 -9.81 2.66
CA SER A 93 -9.22 -9.31 3.81
C SER A 93 -8.45 -8.19 4.55
N PRO A 94 -9.15 -7.27 5.24
CA PRO A 94 -8.47 -6.26 6.05
C PRO A 94 -7.51 -6.85 7.09
N HIS A 95 -7.88 -8.00 7.69
CA HIS A 95 -7.06 -8.69 8.68
C HIS A 95 -5.74 -9.19 8.09
N GLU A 96 -5.75 -9.78 6.88
CA GLU A 96 -4.51 -10.18 6.19
C GLU A 96 -3.55 -9.00 6.02
N ILE A 97 -4.07 -7.82 5.66
CA ILE A 97 -3.23 -6.61 5.51
C ILE A 97 -2.73 -6.12 6.87
N VAL A 98 -3.58 -6.09 7.92
CA VAL A 98 -3.16 -5.72 9.28
C VAL A 98 -2.04 -6.63 9.78
N SER A 99 -2.20 -7.95 9.65
CA SER A 99 -1.19 -8.91 10.05
C SER A 99 0.13 -8.68 9.32
N LYS A 100 0.07 -8.42 8.00
CA LYS A 100 1.29 -8.16 7.22
C LYS A 100 1.98 -6.86 7.63
N VAL A 101 1.21 -5.81 7.93
CA VAL A 101 1.78 -4.54 8.42
C VAL A 101 2.52 -4.76 9.75
N LYS A 102 1.91 -5.46 10.70
CA LYS A 102 2.52 -5.75 12.02
C LYS A 102 3.72 -6.70 11.96
N GLU A 103 3.78 -7.55 10.93
CA GLU A 103 4.94 -8.42 10.68
C GLU A 103 6.16 -7.60 10.23
N LEU A 104 5.93 -6.51 9.50
CA LEU A 104 6.99 -5.72 8.87
C LEU A 104 7.44 -4.52 9.71
N TYR A 105 6.51 -3.86 10.41
CA TYR A 105 6.71 -2.56 11.09
C TYR A 105 6.17 -2.59 12.51
#